data_AF-A0A1U8EL74-F1
#
_entry.id   AF-A0A1U8EL74-F1
#
_cell.length_a   1.000
_cell.length_b   1.000
_cell.length_c   1.000
_cell.angle_alpha   90.00
_cell.angle_beta   90.00
_cell.angle_gamma   90.00
#
_symmetry.space_group_name_H-M   'P 1'
#
loop_
_entity.id
_entity.type
_entity.pdbx_description
1 polymer ?
#
loop_
_entity_poly.entity_id
_entity_poly.type
_entity_poly.pdbx_seq_one_letter_code
_entity_poly.pdbx_strand_id
1 'polypeptide(L)'
;MTVNQSGKKVTAASARAHTRKSKKNNTPFLFSTIMIAQIAVATAVGVFGWAYLALLKPPPPKVCGSPGGPPVTSPRVQLSDGRYIAYKEDGIAKEKAKYKIIIIHGFDSSKDLILPISQDLIQELQIYVLQYDRAGYGESDPHPKRSVKSEALDIEELADKLQLGPKFYVLGMSIGAYPVWSCLKYIPHRLAGVALVVPFVNYWWSCYPAKLSEEALGKMLPQDQRSFRVAHYAPWLVHWWMNQKWFRGLSITEGNMAIFSPPDLEMVKQLSSAPSPGQEKVRQQGEFECLYRDLIIGFGNWDFTPTDIKNPFPDNEGSVHLWQGHDDRLIPLELNRYLAEKLPWIQYHEVPNSGHLLIYNASHCETILRKLVTG
;
A
#
# COMPACT_ATOMS: atom_id res chain seq x y z
N MET A 1 116.20 -12.77 -54.07
CA MET A 1 116.52 -14.17 -54.44
C MET A 1 116.04 -15.00 -53.26
N THR A 2 114.96 -15.79 -53.29
CA THR A 2 114.41 -16.81 -54.21
C THR A 2 112.94 -16.98 -53.75
N VAL A 3 111.89 -16.56 -54.45
CA VAL A 3 111.11 -17.18 -55.56
C VAL A 3 110.63 -18.63 -55.35
N ASN A 4 109.28 -18.76 -55.45
CA ASN A 4 108.42 -19.92 -55.78
C ASN A 4 107.99 -20.88 -54.63
N GLN A 5 106.72 -21.34 -54.55
CA GLN A 5 105.69 -21.52 -55.59
C GLN A 5 104.23 -21.65 -55.04
N SER A 6 103.27 -21.05 -55.77
CA SER A 6 101.89 -21.50 -56.15
C SER A 6 101.06 -22.48 -55.27
N GLY A 7 99.72 -22.41 -55.18
CA GLY A 7 98.74 -21.73 -56.04
C GLY A 7 97.26 -21.95 -55.61
N LYS A 8 96.40 -21.21 -56.33
CA LYS A 8 94.96 -20.93 -56.17
C LYS A 8 94.00 -22.15 -56.19
N LYS A 9 92.81 -21.98 -55.58
CA LYS A 9 91.52 -22.07 -56.32
C LYS A 9 90.39 -21.28 -55.62
N VAL A 10 89.65 -20.56 -56.45
CA VAL A 10 88.48 -19.70 -56.21
C VAL A 10 87.21 -20.52 -56.45
N THR A 11 86.10 -20.25 -55.74
CA THR A 11 84.77 -19.96 -56.35
C THR A 11 83.73 -19.55 -55.31
N ALA A 12 83.08 -18.43 -55.59
CA ALA A 12 81.86 -17.95 -54.95
C ALA A 12 80.62 -18.50 -55.68
N ALA A 13 79.55 -18.82 -54.94
CA ALA A 13 78.21 -18.98 -55.51
C ALA A 13 77.11 -18.61 -54.49
N SER A 14 76.47 -17.47 -54.79
CA SER A 14 75.09 -17.04 -54.55
C SER A 14 74.29 -17.51 -53.31
N ALA A 15 73.76 -16.53 -52.56
CA ALA A 15 72.37 -16.55 -52.08
C ALA A 15 71.88 -15.11 -51.81
N ARG A 16 71.17 -14.50 -52.78
CA ARG A 16 70.29 -13.35 -52.54
C ARG A 16 68.90 -13.91 -52.21
N ALA A 17 68.49 -13.87 -50.95
CA ALA A 17 67.12 -14.15 -50.54
C ALA A 17 66.37 -12.82 -50.35
N HIS A 18 65.46 -12.52 -51.29
CA HIS A 18 64.43 -11.51 -51.12
C HIS A 18 63.41 -11.98 -50.08
N THR A 19 63.33 -11.33 -48.92
CA THR A 19 62.20 -11.47 -48.00
C THR A 19 61.19 -10.34 -48.23
N ARG A 20 60.14 -10.66 -48.97
CA ARG A 20 58.91 -9.86 -49.10
C ARG A 20 58.19 -9.87 -47.76
N LYS A 21 58.25 -8.78 -46.99
CA LYS A 21 57.43 -8.60 -45.77
C LYS A 21 55.95 -8.62 -46.14
N SER A 22 55.28 -9.72 -45.82
CA SER A 22 53.82 -9.78 -45.75
C SER A 22 53.33 -8.84 -44.62
N LYS A 23 52.58 -7.80 -44.96
CA LYS A 23 51.76 -7.05 -43.99
C LYS A 23 50.67 -8.02 -43.49
N LYS A 24 50.86 -8.60 -42.31
CA LYS A 24 49.76 -9.23 -41.56
C LYS A 24 48.79 -8.12 -41.17
N ASN A 25 47.62 -8.08 -41.82
CA ASN A 25 46.48 -7.30 -41.35
C ASN A 25 46.02 -7.90 -40.00
N ASN A 26 46.33 -7.21 -38.89
CA ASN A 26 45.88 -7.54 -37.53
C ASN A 26 44.41 -7.15 -37.30
N THR A 27 43.52 -7.44 -38.24
CA THR A 27 42.09 -7.18 -38.12
C THR A 27 41.26 -8.26 -37.38
N PRO A 28 41.63 -9.55 -37.23
CA PRO A 28 40.72 -10.53 -36.60
C PRO A 28 40.49 -10.29 -35.10
N PHE A 29 41.51 -9.78 -34.40
CA PHE A 29 41.51 -9.69 -32.93
C PHE A 29 40.67 -8.52 -32.40
N LEU A 30 40.57 -7.43 -33.17
CA LEU A 30 39.71 -6.29 -32.83
C LEU A 30 38.22 -6.63 -33.04
N PHE A 31 37.90 -7.36 -34.11
CA PHE A 31 36.53 -7.83 -34.35
C PHE A 31 36.07 -8.85 -33.30
N SER A 32 36.95 -9.76 -32.86
CA SER A 32 36.58 -10.74 -31.83
C SER A 32 36.38 -10.09 -30.46
N THR A 33 37.18 -9.07 -30.09
CA THR A 33 37.03 -8.36 -28.82
C THR A 33 35.78 -7.49 -28.77
N ILE A 34 35.43 -6.80 -29.87
CA ILE A 34 34.16 -6.06 -29.98
C ILE A 34 32.97 -7.03 -29.90
N MET A 35 33.04 -8.17 -30.59
CA MET A 35 31.99 -9.18 -30.56
C MET A 35 31.83 -9.80 -29.16
N ILE A 36 32.92 -10.12 -28.46
CA ILE A 36 32.91 -10.62 -27.08
C ILE A 36 32.31 -9.57 -26.14
N ALA A 37 32.68 -8.29 -26.28
CA ALA A 37 32.11 -7.21 -25.49
C ALA A 37 30.60 -7.04 -25.75
N GLN A 38 30.16 -7.14 -27.01
CA GLN A 38 28.73 -7.09 -27.37
C GLN A 38 27.96 -8.28 -26.78
N ILE A 39 28.51 -9.49 -26.83
CA ILE A 39 27.91 -10.69 -26.23
C ILE A 39 27.86 -10.54 -24.70
N ALA A 40 28.91 -10.03 -24.06
CA ALA A 40 28.94 -9.80 -22.63
C ALA A 40 27.89 -8.76 -22.20
N VAL A 41 27.75 -7.66 -22.95
CA VAL A 41 26.72 -6.64 -22.71
C VAL A 41 25.32 -7.22 -22.92
N ALA A 42 25.08 -7.94 -24.02
CA ALA A 42 23.78 -8.57 -24.29
C ALA A 42 23.41 -9.60 -23.21
N THR A 43 24.39 -10.39 -22.75
CA THR A 43 24.20 -11.36 -21.66
C THR A 43 23.91 -10.65 -20.36
N ALA A 44 24.66 -9.59 -20.02
CA ALA A 44 24.40 -8.80 -18.82
C ALA A 44 22.99 -8.19 -18.86
N VAL A 45 22.60 -7.57 -19.98
CA VAL A 45 21.24 -7.03 -20.18
C VAL A 45 20.18 -8.12 -20.06
N GLY A 46 20.42 -9.30 -20.63
CA GLY A 46 19.53 -10.46 -20.51
C GLY A 46 19.36 -10.94 -19.07
N VAL A 47 20.47 -11.06 -18.33
CA VAL A 47 20.47 -11.47 -16.91
C VAL A 47 19.80 -10.40 -16.03
N PHE A 48 20.12 -9.12 -16.22
CA PHE A 48 19.48 -8.03 -15.48
C PHE A 48 18.00 -7.90 -15.82
N GLY A 49 17.61 -8.05 -17.08
CA GLY A 49 16.22 -8.07 -17.52
C GLY A 49 15.45 -9.25 -16.92
N TRP A 50 16.06 -10.44 -16.91
CA TRP A 50 15.48 -11.62 -16.24
C TRP A 50 15.36 -11.43 -14.73
N ALA A 51 16.41 -10.94 -14.07
CA ALA A 51 16.39 -10.65 -12.63
C ALA A 51 15.35 -9.58 -12.28
N TYR A 52 15.19 -8.54 -13.09
CA TYR A 52 14.13 -7.55 -12.95
C TYR A 52 12.75 -8.20 -13.03
N LEU A 53 12.50 -9.01 -14.06
CA LEU A 53 11.22 -9.70 -14.23
C LEU A 53 10.94 -10.74 -13.14
N ALA A 54 11.97 -11.45 -12.67
CA ALA A 54 11.82 -12.52 -11.69
C ALA A 54 11.71 -12.02 -10.26
N LEU A 55 12.35 -10.88 -9.94
CA LEU A 55 12.46 -10.39 -8.56
C LEU A 55 11.60 -9.16 -8.29
N LEU A 56 11.46 -8.26 -9.27
CA LEU A 56 10.83 -6.95 -9.06
C LEU A 56 9.40 -6.90 -9.58
N LYS A 57 9.10 -7.63 -10.66
CA LYS A 57 7.75 -7.66 -11.22
C LYS A 57 6.85 -8.58 -10.36
N PRO A 58 5.76 -8.06 -9.78
CA PRO A 58 4.82 -8.89 -9.04
C PRO A 58 4.12 -9.89 -9.96
N PRO A 59 3.71 -11.07 -9.43
CA PRO A 59 2.91 -12.02 -10.18
C PRO A 59 1.56 -11.40 -10.58
N PRO A 60 0.94 -11.85 -11.68
CA PRO A 60 -0.39 -11.40 -12.04
C PRO A 60 -1.39 -11.78 -10.94
N PRO A 61 -2.41 -10.94 -10.69
CA PRO A 61 -3.38 -11.20 -9.64
C PRO A 61 -4.27 -12.40 -9.96
N LYS A 62 -4.65 -13.13 -8.91
CA LYS A 62 -5.59 -14.25 -9.02
C LYS A 62 -7.02 -13.74 -8.86
N VAL A 63 -7.52 -13.05 -9.88
CA VAL A 63 -8.84 -12.38 -9.85
C VAL A 63 -9.95 -13.40 -9.57
N CYS A 64 -10.81 -13.12 -8.58
CA CYS A 64 -11.90 -14.01 -8.19
C CYS A 64 -12.91 -14.21 -9.34
N GLY A 65 -13.21 -15.47 -9.66
CA GLY A 65 -14.09 -15.86 -10.76
C GLY A 65 -13.42 -15.94 -12.14
N SER A 66 -12.12 -15.61 -12.25
CA SER A 66 -11.35 -15.83 -13.48
C SER A 66 -10.84 -17.27 -13.60
N PRO A 67 -10.46 -17.78 -14.79
CA PRO A 67 -9.86 -19.11 -14.94
C PRO A 67 -8.61 -19.27 -14.06
N GLY A 68 -8.65 -20.20 -13.11
CA GLY A 68 -7.57 -20.43 -12.15
C GLY A 68 -7.54 -19.47 -10.94
N GLY A 69 -8.49 -18.54 -10.86
CA GLY A 69 -8.71 -17.68 -9.69
C GLY A 69 -9.61 -18.34 -8.63
N PRO A 70 -9.66 -17.79 -7.40
CA PRO A 70 -10.57 -18.24 -6.35
C PRO A 70 -12.04 -18.09 -6.76
N PRO A 71 -12.96 -18.89 -6.18
CA PRO A 71 -14.38 -18.72 -6.43
C PRO A 71 -14.91 -17.41 -5.84
N VAL A 72 -16.01 -16.93 -6.41
CA VAL A 72 -16.78 -15.81 -5.88
C VAL A 72 -17.82 -16.38 -4.93
N THR A 73 -17.83 -15.91 -3.68
CA THR A 73 -18.73 -16.39 -2.63
C THR A 73 -19.54 -15.28 -1.97
N SER A 74 -19.21 -14.02 -2.24
CA SER A 74 -19.87 -12.84 -1.66
C SER A 74 -20.70 -12.08 -2.70
N PRO A 75 -21.72 -11.31 -2.29
CA PRO A 75 -22.35 -10.31 -3.14
C PRO A 75 -21.30 -9.33 -3.69
N ARG A 76 -21.42 -8.99 -4.97
CA ARG A 76 -20.56 -8.01 -5.64
C ARG A 76 -21.36 -7.12 -6.55
N VAL A 77 -20.89 -5.90 -6.74
CA VAL A 77 -21.44 -4.95 -7.69
C VAL A 77 -20.40 -4.59 -8.74
N GLN A 78 -20.82 -4.48 -10.00
CA GLN A 78 -19.93 -4.07 -11.08
C GLN A 78 -19.90 -2.54 -11.19
N LEU A 79 -18.70 -1.97 -11.14
CA LEU A 79 -18.42 -0.56 -11.40
C LEU A 79 -18.39 -0.27 -12.90
N SER A 80 -18.41 1.01 -13.23
CA SER A 80 -18.43 1.54 -14.60
C SER A 80 -17.19 1.16 -15.42
N ASP A 81 -16.07 0.92 -14.75
CA ASP A 81 -14.82 0.46 -15.37
C ASP A 81 -14.73 -1.07 -15.53
N GLY A 82 -15.80 -1.79 -15.17
CA GLY A 82 -15.94 -3.23 -15.30
C GLY A 82 -15.46 -4.04 -14.10
N ARG A 83 -14.78 -3.43 -13.13
CA ARG A 83 -14.35 -4.10 -11.89
C ARG A 83 -15.54 -4.45 -11.00
N TYR A 84 -15.43 -5.55 -10.27
CA TYR A 84 -16.37 -5.92 -9.21
C TYR A 84 -15.87 -5.47 -7.84
N ILE A 85 -16.76 -4.89 -7.03
CA ILE A 85 -16.52 -4.62 -5.61
C ILE A 85 -17.41 -5.55 -4.78
N ALA A 86 -16.77 -6.36 -3.94
CA ALA A 86 -17.44 -7.24 -2.99
C ALA A 86 -17.84 -6.49 -1.72
N TYR A 87 -19.04 -6.76 -1.21
CA TYR A 87 -19.59 -6.04 -0.08
C TYR A 87 -20.41 -6.94 0.85
N LYS A 88 -20.66 -6.43 2.05
CA LYS A 88 -21.48 -7.03 3.10
C LYS A 88 -22.37 -5.95 3.70
N GLU A 89 -23.65 -6.28 3.88
CA GLU A 89 -24.65 -5.42 4.49
C GLU A 89 -25.02 -5.98 5.86
N ASP A 90 -25.19 -5.10 6.85
CA ASP A 90 -25.61 -5.46 8.21
C ASP A 90 -26.48 -4.35 8.83
N GLY A 91 -27.15 -4.65 9.93
CA GLY A 91 -28.02 -3.75 10.68
C GLY A 91 -29.44 -3.63 10.12
N ILE A 92 -30.02 -2.43 10.21
CA ILE A 92 -31.38 -2.16 9.73
C ILE A 92 -31.44 -2.20 8.21
N ALA A 93 -32.54 -2.72 7.66
CA ALA A 93 -32.79 -2.69 6.22
C ALA A 93 -32.60 -1.26 5.66
N LYS A 94 -31.82 -1.15 4.58
CA LYS A 94 -31.39 0.12 3.97
C LYS A 94 -32.55 1.09 3.70
N GLU A 95 -33.73 0.60 3.36
CA GLU A 95 -34.93 1.40 3.05
C GLU A 95 -35.57 2.03 4.29
N LYS A 96 -35.28 1.48 5.48
CA LYS A 96 -35.81 1.94 6.77
C LYS A 96 -34.76 2.65 7.62
N ALA A 97 -33.48 2.50 7.27
CA ALA A 97 -32.38 3.06 8.04
C ALA A 97 -32.36 4.58 7.99
N LYS A 98 -32.16 5.22 9.15
CA LYS A 98 -31.96 6.66 9.26
C LYS A 98 -30.53 7.05 8.90
N TYR A 99 -29.56 6.24 9.33
CA TYR A 99 -28.14 6.48 9.07
C TYR A 99 -27.56 5.30 8.30
N LYS A 100 -26.93 5.60 7.16
CA LYS A 100 -26.25 4.62 6.32
C LYS A 100 -24.76 4.88 6.41
N ILE A 101 -24.03 3.91 6.95
CA ILE A 101 -22.61 4.06 7.29
C ILE A 101 -21.80 3.08 6.44
N ILE A 102 -20.85 3.60 5.67
CA ILE A 102 -19.83 2.80 5.00
C ILE A 102 -18.63 2.65 5.94
N ILE A 103 -18.28 1.43 6.29
CA ILE A 103 -17.14 1.10 7.13
C ILE A 103 -15.99 0.57 6.28
N ILE A 104 -14.85 1.24 6.36
CA ILE A 104 -13.65 0.97 5.57
C ILE A 104 -12.62 0.25 6.45
N HIS A 105 -12.33 -1.00 6.10
CA HIS A 105 -11.44 -1.86 6.85
C HIS A 105 -9.97 -1.42 6.80
N GLY A 106 -9.22 -1.79 7.83
CA GLY A 106 -7.78 -1.51 7.96
C GLY A 106 -6.88 -2.40 7.09
N PHE A 107 -5.61 -2.44 7.48
CA PHE A 107 -4.58 -3.25 6.83
C PHE A 107 -4.83 -4.73 7.11
N ASP A 108 -4.68 -5.58 6.10
CA ASP A 108 -4.89 -7.03 6.24
C ASP A 108 -6.25 -7.41 6.84
N SER A 109 -7.30 -6.74 6.37
CA SER A 109 -8.68 -6.94 6.82
C SER A 109 -9.61 -7.00 5.60
N SER A 110 -10.90 -7.18 5.81
CA SER A 110 -11.89 -7.33 4.75
C SER A 110 -13.24 -6.74 5.16
N LYS A 111 -14.21 -6.77 4.24
CA LYS A 111 -15.62 -6.49 4.53
C LYS A 111 -16.21 -7.36 5.64
N ASP A 112 -15.58 -8.48 5.95
CA ASP A 112 -16.05 -9.45 6.92
C ASP A 112 -15.57 -9.15 8.36
N LEU A 113 -14.89 -8.02 8.57
CA LEU A 113 -14.49 -7.58 9.91
C LEU A 113 -15.73 -7.43 10.83
N ILE A 114 -15.60 -7.87 12.07
CA ILE A 114 -16.67 -7.79 13.06
C ILE A 114 -16.34 -6.67 14.04
N LEU A 115 -17.24 -5.69 14.15
CA LEU A 115 -17.18 -4.65 15.18
C LEU A 115 -18.17 -4.96 16.30
N PRO A 116 -17.84 -4.64 17.56
CA PRO A 116 -18.70 -4.89 18.72
C PRO A 116 -19.83 -3.85 18.80
N ILE A 117 -20.66 -3.76 17.76
CA ILE A 117 -21.82 -2.87 17.70
C ILE A 117 -23.01 -3.61 18.31
N SER A 118 -23.59 -3.07 19.39
CA SER A 118 -24.77 -3.70 19.99
C SER A 118 -25.99 -3.59 19.07
N GLN A 119 -26.85 -4.60 19.16
CA GLN A 119 -28.15 -4.59 18.47
C GLN A 119 -29.03 -3.44 18.99
N ASP A 120 -28.93 -3.11 20.27
CA ASP A 120 -29.66 -1.99 20.87
C ASP A 120 -29.28 -0.66 20.20
N LEU A 121 -27.98 -0.39 19.99
CA LEU A 121 -27.53 0.81 19.29
C LEU A 121 -28.02 0.85 17.83
N ILE A 122 -27.92 -0.28 17.12
CA ILE A 122 -28.38 -0.41 15.73
C ILE A 122 -29.87 -0.07 15.63
N GLN A 123 -30.69 -0.58 16.55
CA GLN A 123 -32.13 -0.34 16.58
C GLN A 123 -32.45 1.10 17.00
N GLU A 124 -31.81 1.60 18.07
CA GLU A 124 -32.01 2.95 18.60
C GLU A 124 -31.74 4.02 17.54
N LEU A 125 -30.60 3.92 16.86
CA LEU A 125 -30.16 4.90 15.87
C LEU A 125 -30.62 4.56 14.45
N GLN A 126 -31.25 3.40 14.26
CA GLN A 126 -31.68 2.87 12.95
C GLN A 126 -30.53 2.83 11.92
N ILE A 127 -29.42 2.21 12.32
CA ILE A 127 -28.17 2.18 11.53
C ILE A 127 -28.21 1.03 10.52
N TYR A 128 -27.88 1.35 9.28
CA TYR A 128 -27.45 0.40 8.25
C TYR A 128 -25.94 0.50 8.08
N VAL A 129 -25.27 -0.66 8.05
CA VAL A 129 -23.83 -0.78 7.87
C VAL A 129 -23.53 -1.43 6.52
N LEU A 130 -22.70 -0.77 5.71
CA LEU A 130 -22.10 -1.34 4.51
C LEU A 130 -20.59 -1.47 4.71
N GLN A 131 -20.08 -2.68 4.52
CA GLN A 131 -18.66 -2.98 4.49
C GLN A 131 -18.30 -3.47 3.09
N TYR A 132 -17.11 -3.14 2.60
CA TYR A 132 -16.66 -3.59 1.28
C TYR A 132 -15.19 -3.96 1.31
N ASP A 133 -14.81 -4.91 0.43
CA ASP A 133 -13.42 -5.25 0.23
C ASP A 133 -12.78 -4.13 -0.61
N ARG A 134 -11.72 -3.48 -0.12
CA ARG A 134 -10.97 -2.49 -0.91
C ARG A 134 -10.37 -3.13 -2.15
N ALA A 135 -10.02 -2.33 -3.17
CA ALA A 135 -9.50 -2.87 -4.43
C ALA A 135 -8.30 -3.83 -4.20
N GLY A 136 -8.42 -5.08 -4.67
CA GLY A 136 -7.42 -6.14 -4.51
C GLY A 136 -7.52 -6.97 -3.23
N TYR A 137 -8.35 -6.55 -2.25
CA TYR A 137 -8.67 -7.34 -1.06
C TYR A 137 -9.82 -8.30 -1.34
N GLY A 138 -9.81 -9.44 -0.63
CA GLY A 138 -10.95 -10.35 -0.58
C GLY A 138 -11.45 -10.73 -1.97
N GLU A 139 -12.69 -10.39 -2.29
CA GLU A 139 -13.33 -10.69 -3.59
C GLU A 139 -13.53 -9.45 -4.49
N SER A 140 -12.99 -8.29 -4.11
CA SER A 140 -13.00 -7.07 -4.95
C SER A 140 -11.87 -7.09 -5.96
N ASP A 141 -12.19 -6.84 -7.21
CA ASP A 141 -11.20 -6.87 -8.29
C ASP A 141 -10.06 -5.86 -8.01
N PRO A 142 -8.81 -6.21 -8.34
CA PRO A 142 -7.69 -5.27 -8.24
C PRO A 142 -7.90 -4.09 -9.17
N HIS A 143 -7.40 -2.92 -8.76
CA HIS A 143 -7.37 -1.74 -9.61
C HIS A 143 -5.93 -1.46 -10.07
N PRO A 144 -5.57 -1.74 -11.33
CA PRO A 144 -4.19 -1.52 -11.82
C PRO A 144 -3.73 -0.06 -11.71
N LYS A 145 -4.67 0.90 -11.82
CA LYS A 145 -4.43 2.35 -11.70
C LYS A 145 -4.87 2.93 -10.35
N ARG A 146 -5.04 2.07 -9.32
CA ARG A 146 -5.40 2.49 -7.95
C ARG A 146 -4.55 3.69 -7.53
N SER A 147 -5.23 4.70 -7.05
CA SER A 147 -4.71 5.96 -6.56
C SER A 147 -5.53 6.38 -5.34
N VAL A 148 -5.09 7.40 -4.62
CA VAL A 148 -5.91 7.97 -3.54
C VAL A 148 -7.28 8.38 -4.07
N LYS A 149 -7.32 9.10 -5.19
CA LYS A 149 -8.57 9.58 -5.82
C LYS A 149 -9.52 8.45 -6.21
N SER A 150 -9.01 7.35 -6.77
CA SER A 150 -9.88 6.24 -7.21
C SER A 150 -10.65 5.60 -6.05
N GLU A 151 -10.10 5.60 -4.82
CA GLU A 151 -10.84 5.07 -3.66
C GLU A 151 -12.15 5.82 -3.41
N ALA A 152 -12.12 7.16 -3.47
CA ALA A 152 -13.32 7.97 -3.28
C ALA A 152 -14.36 7.72 -4.38
N LEU A 153 -13.89 7.56 -5.62
CA LEU A 153 -14.77 7.27 -6.76
C LEU A 153 -15.38 5.87 -6.66
N ASP A 154 -14.61 4.87 -6.21
CA ASP A 154 -15.10 3.52 -5.97
C ASP A 154 -16.18 3.53 -4.87
N ILE A 155 -15.97 4.27 -3.78
CA ILE A 155 -16.95 4.43 -2.69
C ILE A 155 -18.20 5.15 -3.17
N GLU A 156 -18.05 6.23 -3.96
CA GLU A 156 -19.17 6.97 -4.53
C GLU A 156 -20.03 6.09 -5.44
N GLU A 157 -19.39 5.38 -6.37
CA GLU A 157 -20.08 4.51 -7.31
C GLU A 157 -20.71 3.31 -6.61
N LEU A 158 -20.03 2.70 -5.63
CA LEU A 158 -20.59 1.65 -4.77
C LEU A 158 -21.87 2.14 -4.09
N ALA A 159 -21.84 3.33 -3.50
CA ALA A 159 -23.00 3.94 -2.84
C ALA A 159 -24.17 4.19 -3.82
N ASP A 160 -23.88 4.62 -5.05
CA ASP A 160 -24.89 4.84 -6.07
C ASP A 160 -25.51 3.53 -6.57
N LYS A 161 -24.69 2.53 -6.87
CA LYS A 161 -25.18 1.22 -7.34
C LYS A 161 -26.03 0.51 -6.28
N LEU A 162 -25.66 0.66 -5.00
CA LEU A 162 -26.42 0.14 -3.88
C LEU A 162 -27.52 1.09 -3.40
N GLN A 163 -27.70 2.24 -4.03
CA GLN A 163 -28.77 3.20 -3.75
C GLN A 163 -28.80 3.65 -2.27
N LEU A 164 -27.63 4.00 -1.71
CA LEU A 164 -27.55 4.56 -0.36
C LEU A 164 -28.21 5.94 -0.25
N GLY A 165 -28.44 6.62 -1.37
CA GLY A 165 -29.04 7.94 -1.42
C GLY A 165 -27.99 9.04 -1.60
N PRO A 166 -28.39 10.32 -1.49
CA PRO A 166 -27.53 11.44 -1.89
C PRO A 166 -26.34 11.65 -0.96
N LYS A 167 -26.49 11.33 0.33
CA LYS A 167 -25.42 11.44 1.33
C LYS A 167 -25.38 10.22 2.23
N PHE A 168 -24.18 9.85 2.67
CA PHE A 168 -23.93 8.75 3.60
C PHE A 168 -22.79 9.09 4.55
N TYR A 169 -22.67 8.31 5.63
CA TYR A 169 -21.59 8.45 6.60
C TYR A 169 -20.44 7.52 6.23
N VAL A 170 -19.21 7.92 6.55
CA VAL A 170 -18.03 7.08 6.31
C VAL A 170 -17.21 6.96 7.58
N LEU A 171 -16.86 5.73 7.95
CA LEU A 171 -15.94 5.42 9.03
C LEU A 171 -14.76 4.64 8.47
N GLY A 172 -13.55 5.16 8.63
CA GLY A 172 -12.32 4.46 8.25
C GLY A 172 -11.39 4.26 9.43
N MET A 173 -10.79 3.07 9.52
CA MET A 173 -9.89 2.72 10.61
C MET A 173 -8.48 2.40 10.11
N SER A 174 -7.46 2.86 10.83
CA SER A 174 -6.06 2.62 10.49
C SER A 174 -5.76 3.03 9.05
N ILE A 175 -5.22 2.15 8.20
CA ILE A 175 -5.01 2.45 6.78
C ILE A 175 -6.32 2.71 6.01
N GLY A 176 -7.46 2.19 6.49
CA GLY A 176 -8.79 2.51 5.95
C GLY A 176 -9.18 3.99 6.11
N ALA A 177 -8.38 4.79 6.81
CA ALA A 177 -8.53 6.24 6.88
C ALA A 177 -8.06 6.99 5.63
N TYR A 178 -7.14 6.45 4.82
CA TYR A 178 -6.71 7.18 3.61
C TYR A 178 -7.80 7.27 2.53
N PRO A 179 -8.66 6.24 2.31
CA PRO A 179 -9.88 6.39 1.53
C PRO A 179 -10.82 7.45 2.08
N VAL A 180 -10.89 7.62 3.41
CA VAL A 180 -11.71 8.68 4.04
C VAL A 180 -11.18 10.07 3.73
N TRP A 181 -9.86 10.29 3.83
CA TRP A 181 -9.24 11.54 3.37
C TRP A 181 -9.50 11.80 1.88
N SER A 182 -9.50 10.74 1.07
CA SER A 182 -9.89 10.82 -0.34
C SER A 182 -11.35 11.27 -0.50
N CYS A 183 -12.28 10.70 0.27
CA CYS A 183 -13.69 11.09 0.23
C CYS A 183 -13.89 12.57 0.59
N LEU A 184 -13.24 13.02 1.67
CA LEU A 184 -13.25 14.42 2.09
C LEU A 184 -12.75 15.37 0.99
N LYS A 185 -11.75 14.93 0.20
CA LYS A 185 -11.18 15.73 -0.88
C LYS A 185 -12.05 15.73 -2.15
N TYR A 186 -12.54 14.57 -2.58
CA TYR A 186 -13.08 14.40 -3.93
C TYR A 186 -14.59 14.29 -3.99
N ILE A 187 -15.25 13.77 -2.94
CA ILE A 187 -16.70 13.61 -2.88
C ILE A 187 -17.31 14.23 -1.61
N PRO A 188 -16.87 15.41 -1.11
CA PRO A 188 -17.41 15.96 0.14
C PRO A 188 -18.92 16.18 0.09
N HIS A 189 -19.47 16.46 -1.09
CA HIS A 189 -20.90 16.63 -1.33
C HIS A 189 -21.74 15.36 -1.08
N ARG A 190 -21.11 14.17 -1.05
CA ARG A 190 -21.74 12.87 -0.75
C ARG A 190 -21.68 12.49 0.73
N LEU A 191 -21.02 13.29 1.56
CA LEU A 191 -20.80 12.96 2.97
C LEU A 191 -21.87 13.61 3.85
N ALA A 192 -22.41 12.84 4.79
CA ALA A 192 -23.24 13.33 5.89
C ALA A 192 -22.44 13.49 7.19
N GLY A 193 -21.33 12.77 7.31
CA GLY A 193 -20.42 12.82 8.45
C GLY A 193 -19.30 11.79 8.28
N VAL A 194 -18.19 12.02 8.96
CA VAL A 194 -16.97 11.21 8.81
C VAL A 194 -16.35 10.90 10.17
N ALA A 195 -15.90 9.65 10.34
CA ALA A 195 -15.06 9.25 11.46
C ALA A 195 -13.75 8.60 10.96
N LEU A 196 -12.64 9.14 11.44
CA LEU A 196 -11.30 8.62 11.27
C LEU A 196 -10.87 7.99 12.60
N VAL A 197 -10.64 6.68 12.65
CA VAL A 197 -10.27 5.98 13.88
C VAL A 197 -8.85 5.46 13.76
N VAL A 198 -7.98 5.88 14.68
CA VAL A 198 -6.52 5.64 14.67
C VAL A 198 -5.91 5.85 13.27
N PRO A 199 -6.20 6.99 12.61
CA PRO A 199 -5.98 7.10 11.18
C PRO A 199 -4.50 7.05 10.85
N PHE A 200 -4.19 6.28 9.81
CA PHE A 200 -2.88 6.25 9.21
C PHE A 200 -2.39 7.67 8.82
N VAL A 201 -1.08 7.87 8.92
CA VAL A 201 -0.40 9.12 8.55
C VAL A 201 0.72 8.85 7.55
N ASN A 202 0.87 9.75 6.57
CA ASN A 202 2.01 9.75 5.66
C ASN A 202 3.06 10.74 6.16
N TYR A 203 4.22 10.22 6.58
CA TYR A 203 5.34 11.01 7.11
C TYR A 203 5.89 12.06 6.14
N TRP A 204 5.59 11.92 4.84
CA TRP A 204 6.06 12.81 3.77
C TRP A 204 5.01 13.83 3.32
N TRP A 205 3.85 13.94 3.97
CA TRP A 205 2.95 15.05 3.70
C TRP A 205 3.61 16.39 3.99
N SER A 206 3.60 17.29 2.99
CA SER A 206 4.26 18.60 3.05
C SER A 206 3.66 19.56 4.09
N CYS A 207 2.49 19.23 4.66
CA CYS A 207 1.87 20.01 5.72
C CYS A 207 2.57 19.85 7.08
N TYR A 208 3.32 18.77 7.27
CA TYR A 208 4.04 18.51 8.52
C TYR A 208 5.38 19.26 8.55
N PRO A 209 5.75 19.84 9.71
CA PRO A 209 7.11 20.29 9.93
C PRO A 209 8.07 19.10 9.83
N ALA A 210 9.18 19.24 9.09
CA ALA A 210 10.12 18.14 8.84
C ALA A 210 10.60 17.44 10.13
N LYS A 211 10.90 18.22 11.17
CA LYS A 211 11.30 17.71 12.49
C LYS A 211 10.22 16.84 13.14
N LEU A 212 8.95 17.24 13.05
CA LEU A 212 7.83 16.48 13.59
C LEU A 212 7.69 15.12 12.89
N SER A 213 7.74 15.12 11.55
CA SER A 213 7.70 13.88 10.76
C SER A 213 8.89 12.96 11.05
N GLU A 214 10.09 13.51 11.19
CA GLU A 214 11.31 12.76 11.49
C GLU A 214 11.25 12.11 12.87
N GLU A 215 10.85 12.87 13.90
CA GLU A 215 10.69 12.35 15.27
C GLU A 215 9.59 11.28 15.34
N ALA A 216 8.45 11.50 14.67
CA ALA A 216 7.37 10.52 14.60
C ALA A 216 7.79 9.22 13.90
N LEU A 217 8.46 9.31 12.75
CA LEU A 217 9.00 8.13 12.06
C LEU A 217 10.07 7.44 12.90
N GLY A 218 10.91 8.21 13.61
CA GLY A 218 11.96 7.70 14.49
C GLY A 218 11.45 6.82 15.65
N LYS A 219 10.19 6.98 16.07
CA LYS A 219 9.53 6.13 17.08
C LYS A 219 9.16 4.74 16.57
N MET A 220 9.04 4.56 15.26
CA MET A 220 8.71 3.27 14.65
C MET A 220 9.90 2.32 14.72
N LEU A 221 9.64 1.02 14.64
CA LEU A 221 10.73 0.03 14.61
C LEU A 221 11.60 0.23 13.35
N PRO A 222 12.94 0.02 13.42
CA PRO A 222 13.83 0.30 12.30
C PRO A 222 13.47 -0.41 10.99
N GLN A 223 12.86 -1.60 11.06
CA GLN A 223 12.36 -2.31 9.87
C GLN A 223 11.13 -1.65 9.23
N ASP A 224 10.22 -1.10 10.03
CA ASP A 224 9.06 -0.36 9.52
C ASP A 224 9.50 0.95 8.88
N GLN A 225 10.42 1.67 9.53
CA GLN A 225 10.96 2.90 8.95
C GLN A 225 11.61 2.67 7.58
N ARG A 226 12.36 1.57 7.42
CA ARG A 226 12.98 1.19 6.15
C ARG A 226 11.92 0.81 5.11
N SER A 227 10.93 0.00 5.51
CA SER A 227 9.83 -0.41 4.62
C SER A 227 9.02 0.78 4.12
N PHE A 228 8.72 1.75 4.98
CA PHE A 228 8.02 2.98 4.60
C PHE A 228 8.86 3.85 3.66
N ARG A 229 10.17 3.98 3.92
CA ARG A 229 11.10 4.70 3.01
C ARG A 229 11.17 4.04 1.64
N VAL A 230 11.19 2.71 1.57
CA VAL A 230 11.15 1.98 0.29
C VAL A 230 9.83 2.23 -0.44
N ALA A 231 8.70 2.16 0.26
CA ALA A 231 7.39 2.45 -0.32
C ALA A 231 7.30 3.88 -0.88
N HIS A 232 7.89 4.86 -0.19
CA HIS A 232 7.88 6.25 -0.61
C HIS A 232 8.88 6.55 -1.76
N TYR A 233 10.16 6.23 -1.58
CA TYR A 233 11.22 6.65 -2.50
C TYR A 233 11.45 5.67 -3.67
N ALA A 234 11.11 4.40 -3.50
CA ALA A 234 11.33 3.36 -4.49
C ALA A 234 10.15 2.36 -4.53
N PRO A 235 8.92 2.81 -4.83
CA PRO A 235 7.73 1.96 -4.81
C PRO A 235 7.84 0.74 -5.73
N TRP A 236 8.62 0.84 -6.81
CA TRP A 236 8.93 -0.26 -7.73
C TRP A 236 9.73 -1.41 -7.10
N LEU A 237 10.37 -1.19 -5.95
CA LEU A 237 11.09 -2.21 -5.17
C LEU A 237 10.23 -2.88 -4.10
N VAL A 238 9.02 -2.39 -3.80
CA VAL A 238 8.23 -2.88 -2.66
C VAL A 238 7.95 -4.38 -2.76
N HIS A 239 7.63 -4.88 -3.95
CA HIS A 239 7.38 -6.32 -4.14
C HIS A 239 8.59 -7.16 -3.67
N TRP A 240 9.77 -6.85 -4.18
CA TRP A 240 11.01 -7.53 -3.78
C TRP A 240 11.32 -7.33 -2.29
N TRP A 241 11.20 -6.10 -1.81
CA TRP A 241 11.48 -5.74 -0.41
C TRP A 241 10.62 -6.53 0.59
N MET A 242 9.36 -6.79 0.24
CA MET A 242 8.45 -7.54 1.07
C MET A 242 8.65 -9.06 0.97
N ASN A 243 9.30 -9.56 -0.08
CA ASN A 243 9.50 -10.99 -0.33
C ASN A 243 10.93 -11.50 -0.03
N GLN A 244 11.89 -10.60 0.17
CA GLN A 244 13.26 -10.98 0.57
C GLN A 244 13.28 -11.62 1.97
N LYS A 245 14.31 -12.44 2.24
CA LYS A 245 14.48 -13.18 3.50
C LYS A 245 15.78 -12.82 4.26
N TRP A 246 16.50 -11.82 3.80
CA TRP A 246 17.80 -11.42 4.33
C TRP A 246 17.70 -10.53 5.57
N PHE A 247 16.59 -9.80 5.71
CA PHE A 247 16.31 -8.96 6.87
C PHE A 247 14.82 -8.89 7.15
N ARG A 248 14.47 -8.43 8.36
CA ARG A 248 13.07 -8.22 8.76
C ARG A 248 12.39 -7.19 7.86
N GLY A 249 11.21 -7.54 7.38
CA GLY A 249 10.33 -6.71 6.56
C GLY A 249 9.45 -5.81 7.43
N LEU A 250 8.14 -5.82 7.20
CA LEU A 250 7.19 -4.99 7.94
C LEU A 250 6.71 -5.72 9.21
N SER A 251 6.80 -5.07 10.37
CA SER A 251 6.53 -5.66 11.68
C SER A 251 5.12 -6.26 11.81
N ILE A 252 4.11 -5.58 11.26
CA ILE A 252 2.72 -6.06 11.31
C ILE A 252 2.55 -7.35 10.50
N THR A 253 3.22 -7.48 9.35
CA THR A 253 3.17 -8.71 8.53
C THR A 253 3.95 -9.85 9.14
N GLU A 254 4.94 -9.56 9.98
CA GLU A 254 5.72 -10.55 10.72
C GLU A 254 5.06 -10.98 12.04
N GLY A 255 3.90 -10.40 12.40
CA GLY A 255 3.23 -10.69 13.67
C GLY A 255 4.02 -10.22 14.89
N ASN A 256 4.82 -9.16 14.75
CA ASN A 256 5.65 -8.67 15.84
C ASN A 256 4.81 -7.95 16.91
N MET A 257 4.54 -8.65 18.02
CA MET A 257 3.70 -8.14 19.10
C MET A 257 4.25 -6.90 19.84
N ALA A 258 5.53 -6.55 19.64
CA ALA A 258 6.12 -5.36 20.26
C ALA A 258 5.52 -4.04 19.74
N ILE A 259 4.84 -4.07 18.58
CA ILE A 259 4.15 -2.90 18.02
C ILE A 259 2.86 -2.55 18.76
N PHE A 260 2.34 -3.44 19.61
CA PHE A 260 1.08 -3.23 20.32
C PHE A 260 1.31 -2.65 21.73
N SER A 261 0.38 -1.82 22.17
CA SER A 261 0.32 -1.34 23.55
C SER A 261 -0.23 -2.43 24.50
N PRO A 262 -0.08 -2.30 25.83
CA PRO A 262 -0.68 -3.27 26.75
C PRO A 262 -2.20 -3.45 26.57
N PRO A 263 -3.03 -2.40 26.40
CA PRO A 263 -4.45 -2.56 26.07
C PRO A 263 -4.69 -3.29 24.74
N ASP A 264 -3.87 -3.03 23.72
CA ASP A 264 -3.96 -3.74 22.44
C ASP A 264 -3.63 -5.22 22.58
N LEU A 265 -2.65 -5.59 23.43
CA LEU A 265 -2.29 -6.99 23.65
C LEU A 265 -3.43 -7.79 24.30
N GLU A 266 -4.19 -7.17 25.19
CA GLU A 266 -5.42 -7.77 25.74
C GLU A 266 -6.47 -7.96 24.65
N MET A 267 -6.67 -6.93 23.81
CA MET A 267 -7.60 -7.00 22.68
C MET A 267 -7.19 -8.06 21.65
N VAL A 268 -5.91 -8.20 21.31
CA VAL A 268 -5.41 -9.25 20.41
C VAL A 268 -5.74 -10.64 20.95
N LYS A 269 -5.61 -10.87 22.27
CA LYS A 269 -5.97 -12.17 22.87
C LYS A 269 -7.46 -12.45 22.72
N GLN A 270 -8.32 -11.45 22.91
CA GLN A 270 -9.77 -11.58 22.71
C GLN A 270 -10.08 -11.89 21.25
N LEU A 271 -9.59 -11.07 20.31
CA LEU A 271 -9.82 -11.26 18.88
C LEU A 271 -9.27 -12.60 18.34
N SER A 272 -8.16 -13.09 18.90
CA SER A 272 -7.60 -14.40 18.53
C SER A 272 -8.50 -15.57 18.95
N SER A 273 -9.32 -15.40 20.01
CA SER A 273 -10.26 -16.44 20.46
C SER A 273 -11.51 -16.55 19.58
N ALA A 274 -11.84 -15.47 18.86
CA ALA A 274 -12.99 -15.39 17.96
C ALA A 274 -12.60 -14.63 16.69
N PRO A 275 -11.83 -15.25 15.78
CA PRO A 275 -11.36 -14.59 14.57
C PRO A 275 -12.54 -14.19 13.67
N SER A 276 -12.39 -13.07 12.95
CA SER A 276 -13.37 -12.69 11.94
C SER A 276 -13.47 -13.76 10.84
N PRO A 277 -14.67 -14.02 10.30
CA PRO A 277 -14.84 -14.96 9.20
C PRO A 277 -14.10 -14.46 7.95
N GLY A 278 -13.63 -15.38 7.11
CA GLY A 278 -13.03 -15.04 5.81
C GLY A 278 -11.65 -14.39 5.88
N GLN A 279 -10.97 -14.42 7.04
CA GLN A 279 -9.59 -13.93 7.19
C GLN A 279 -8.63 -14.61 6.20
N GLU A 280 -8.84 -15.89 5.91
CA GLU A 280 -8.07 -16.64 4.91
C GLU A 280 -8.24 -16.11 3.47
N LYS A 281 -9.34 -15.39 3.20
CA LYS A 281 -9.66 -14.86 1.87
C LYS A 281 -9.10 -13.46 1.64
N VAL A 282 -8.70 -12.74 2.69
CA VAL A 282 -8.22 -11.35 2.63
C VAL A 282 -7.17 -11.15 1.53
N ARG A 283 -6.21 -12.08 1.43
CA ARG A 283 -5.06 -12.02 0.52
C ARG A 283 -5.18 -12.96 -0.69
N GLN A 284 -6.35 -13.55 -0.95
CA GLN A 284 -6.50 -14.65 -1.92
C GLN A 284 -6.14 -14.28 -3.38
N GLN A 285 -6.20 -12.99 -3.71
CA GLN A 285 -5.84 -12.46 -5.03
C GLN A 285 -4.34 -12.16 -5.17
N GLY A 286 -3.58 -12.27 -4.08
CA GLY A 286 -2.14 -12.03 -3.99
C GLY A 286 -1.80 -10.85 -3.09
N GLU A 287 -0.76 -11.00 -2.26
CA GLU A 287 -0.35 -9.96 -1.29
C GLU A 287 0.04 -8.62 -1.93
N PHE A 288 0.51 -8.67 -3.19
CA PHE A 288 0.86 -7.45 -3.91
C PHE A 288 -0.36 -6.54 -4.07
N GLU A 289 -1.50 -7.06 -4.52
CA GLU A 289 -2.68 -6.24 -4.83
C GLU A 289 -3.36 -5.63 -3.61
N CYS A 290 -3.19 -6.25 -2.44
CA CYS A 290 -3.73 -5.76 -1.18
C CYS A 290 -2.66 -5.04 -0.34
N LEU A 291 -1.84 -5.77 0.38
CA LEU A 291 -0.92 -5.24 1.39
C LEU A 291 0.13 -4.32 0.81
N TYR A 292 0.75 -4.69 -0.31
CA TYR A 292 1.88 -3.92 -0.83
C TYR A 292 1.40 -2.67 -1.56
N ARG A 293 0.28 -2.77 -2.28
CA ARG A 293 -0.38 -1.61 -2.89
C ARG A 293 -0.84 -0.61 -1.83
N ASP A 294 -1.29 -1.07 -0.67
CA ASP A 294 -1.58 -0.21 0.47
C ASP A 294 -0.35 0.59 0.93
N LEU A 295 0.83 -0.05 1.02
CA LEU A 295 2.07 0.67 1.35
C LEU A 295 2.45 1.69 0.28
N ILE A 296 2.40 1.28 -0.99
CA ILE A 296 2.74 2.14 -2.14
C ILE A 296 1.84 3.37 -2.21
N ILE A 297 0.54 3.22 -1.94
CA ILE A 297 -0.43 4.31 -2.03
C ILE A 297 -0.42 5.15 -0.75
N GLY A 298 -0.43 4.51 0.41
CA GLY A 298 -0.45 5.18 1.72
C GLY A 298 0.75 6.08 1.91
N PHE A 299 1.96 5.58 1.63
CA PHE A 299 3.22 6.35 1.73
C PHE A 299 3.68 6.99 0.41
N GLY A 300 2.90 6.85 -0.66
CA GLY A 300 3.21 7.46 -1.95
C GLY A 300 3.07 8.98 -1.94
N ASN A 301 3.31 9.59 -3.09
CA ASN A 301 3.05 11.01 -3.30
C ASN A 301 1.56 11.23 -3.56
N TRP A 302 0.94 12.06 -2.72
CA TRP A 302 -0.44 12.46 -2.88
C TRP A 302 -0.49 13.84 -3.54
N ASP A 303 -1.50 14.06 -4.38
CA ASP A 303 -1.74 15.36 -5.02
C ASP A 303 -2.30 16.42 -4.04
N PHE A 304 -2.51 16.04 -2.77
CA PHE A 304 -2.97 16.90 -1.69
C PHE A 304 -2.45 16.39 -0.34
N THR A 305 -2.44 17.29 0.63
CA THR A 305 -2.27 17.00 2.06
C THR A 305 -3.59 17.26 2.79
N PRO A 306 -3.80 16.68 3.99
CA PRO A 306 -5.03 16.93 4.75
C PRO A 306 -5.35 18.42 4.97
N THR A 307 -4.33 19.27 5.13
CA THR A 307 -4.52 20.73 5.31
C THR A 307 -4.99 21.47 4.06
N ASP A 308 -4.95 20.84 2.88
CA ASP A 308 -5.50 21.40 1.63
C ASP A 308 -7.02 21.20 1.51
N ILE A 309 -7.62 20.44 2.42
CA ILE A 309 -9.06 20.19 2.47
C ILE A 309 -9.74 21.33 3.23
N LYS A 310 -10.69 22.00 2.56
CA LYS A 310 -11.56 23.00 3.19
C LYS A 310 -12.61 22.30 4.06
N ASN A 311 -13.14 23.00 5.05
CA ASN A 311 -14.23 22.46 5.88
C ASN A 311 -15.35 21.90 4.98
N PRO A 312 -15.61 20.58 5.02
CA PRO A 312 -16.65 19.96 4.19
C PRO A 312 -18.07 20.31 4.67
N PHE A 313 -18.22 20.81 5.90
CA PHE A 313 -19.49 21.14 6.55
C PHE A 313 -19.48 22.57 7.11
N PRO A 314 -19.43 23.60 6.26
CA PRO A 314 -19.39 24.99 6.71
C PRO A 314 -20.67 25.43 7.43
N ASP A 315 -21.80 24.77 7.18
CA ASP A 315 -23.12 25.10 7.73
C ASP A 315 -23.50 24.16 8.90
N ASN A 316 -22.54 23.40 9.44
CA ASN A 316 -22.72 22.39 10.49
C ASN A 316 -23.77 21.31 10.14
N GLU A 317 -23.92 21.02 8.84
CA GLU A 317 -24.81 19.98 8.31
C GLU A 317 -24.24 18.55 8.45
N GLY A 318 -23.01 18.44 8.95
CA GLY A 318 -22.29 17.21 9.23
C GLY A 318 -21.09 17.47 10.12
N SER A 319 -20.35 16.41 10.47
CA SER A 319 -19.18 16.50 11.34
C SER A 319 -18.04 15.61 10.86
N VAL A 320 -16.80 16.00 11.20
CA VAL A 320 -15.62 15.15 11.01
C VAL A 320 -15.01 14.87 12.37
N HIS A 321 -14.89 13.59 12.72
CA HIS A 321 -14.30 13.14 13.97
C HIS A 321 -12.98 12.43 13.71
N LEU A 322 -11.96 12.75 14.51
CA LEU A 322 -10.69 12.03 14.52
C LEU A 322 -10.46 11.44 15.90
N TRP A 323 -10.40 10.12 15.99
CA TRP A 323 -10.21 9.37 17.22
C TRP A 323 -8.81 8.76 17.25
N GLN A 324 -8.06 8.99 18.32
CA GLN A 324 -6.72 8.48 18.50
C GLN A 324 -6.58 7.81 19.87
N GLY A 325 -6.05 6.59 19.91
CA GLY A 325 -5.65 5.96 21.16
C GLY A 325 -4.40 6.66 21.70
N HIS A 326 -4.41 7.06 22.97
CA HIS A 326 -3.28 7.72 23.61
C HIS A 326 -2.02 6.83 23.65
N ASP A 327 -2.22 5.52 23.80
CA ASP A 327 -1.15 4.53 23.90
C ASP A 327 -0.83 3.86 22.54
N ASP A 328 -1.39 4.37 21.44
CA ASP A 328 -1.16 3.81 20.09
C ASP A 328 0.34 3.86 19.74
N ARG A 329 0.89 2.68 19.44
CA ARG A 329 2.30 2.49 19.09
C ARG A 329 2.52 2.29 17.59
N LEU A 330 1.46 2.08 16.81
CA LEU A 330 1.52 1.92 15.37
C LEU A 330 1.44 3.28 14.66
N ILE A 331 0.61 4.18 15.19
CA ILE A 331 0.42 5.52 14.63
C ILE A 331 0.85 6.56 15.67
N PRO A 332 1.93 7.33 15.40
CA PRO A 332 2.34 8.42 16.27
C PRO A 332 1.23 9.45 16.45
N LEU A 333 0.70 9.56 17.68
CA LEU A 333 -0.42 10.46 17.98
C LEU A 333 -0.12 11.91 17.64
N GLU A 334 1.15 12.34 17.69
CA GLU A 334 1.54 13.73 17.48
C GLU A 334 1.23 14.25 16.08
N LEU A 335 1.29 13.37 15.07
CA LEU A 335 0.96 13.73 13.69
C LEU A 335 -0.54 13.98 13.53
N ASN A 336 -1.39 13.16 14.16
CA ASN A 336 -2.83 13.35 14.14
C ASN A 336 -3.28 14.55 14.99
N ARG A 337 -2.65 14.77 16.14
CA ARG A 337 -2.85 15.99 16.95
C ARG A 337 -2.51 17.25 16.16
N TYR A 338 -1.36 17.27 15.46
CA TYR A 338 -0.98 18.40 14.62
C TYR A 338 -2.00 18.66 13.50
N LEU A 339 -2.53 17.63 12.84
CA LEU A 339 -3.57 17.81 11.83
C LEU A 339 -4.84 18.42 12.42
N ALA A 340 -5.29 17.94 13.57
CA ALA A 340 -6.46 18.47 14.27
C ALA A 340 -6.29 19.96 14.65
N GLU A 341 -5.10 20.35 15.14
CA GLU A 341 -4.79 21.75 15.44
C GLU A 341 -4.84 22.65 14.18
N LYS A 342 -4.46 22.13 13.01
CA LYS A 342 -4.50 22.87 11.74
C LYS A 342 -5.87 22.87 11.06
N LEU A 343 -6.72 21.91 11.40
CA LEU A 343 -8.03 21.69 10.79
C LEU A 343 -9.11 21.85 11.86
N PRO A 344 -9.51 23.09 12.21
CA PRO A 344 -10.44 23.35 13.33
C PRO A 344 -11.85 22.78 13.12
N TRP A 345 -12.18 22.35 11.89
CA TRP A 345 -13.41 21.64 11.56
C TRP A 345 -13.37 20.15 11.91
N ILE A 346 -12.23 19.63 12.36
CA ILE A 346 -12.09 18.27 12.89
C ILE A 346 -12.32 18.30 14.40
N GLN A 347 -13.31 17.54 14.86
CA GLN A 347 -13.47 17.23 16.27
C GLN A 347 -12.50 16.12 16.65
N TYR A 348 -11.46 16.47 17.40
CA TYR A 348 -10.42 15.52 17.81
C TYR A 348 -10.69 14.92 19.19
N HIS A 349 -10.54 13.60 19.28
CA HIS A 349 -10.81 12.79 20.46
C HIS A 349 -9.58 11.92 20.76
N GLU A 350 -8.90 12.22 21.85
CA GLU A 350 -7.85 11.35 22.40
C GLU A 350 -8.45 10.43 23.46
N VAL A 351 -8.34 9.13 23.25
CA VAL A 351 -8.92 8.13 24.15
C VAL A 351 -7.84 7.65 25.12
N PRO A 352 -7.97 7.92 26.44
CA PRO A 352 -6.98 7.49 27.42
C PRO A 352 -6.98 5.96 27.57
N ASN A 353 -5.85 5.39 27.99
CA ASN A 353 -5.67 3.95 28.23
C ASN A 353 -6.09 3.06 27.04
N SER A 354 -5.91 3.57 25.81
CA SER A 354 -6.35 2.93 24.58
C SER A 354 -5.25 2.98 23.54
N GLY A 355 -5.02 1.86 22.88
CA GLY A 355 -4.05 1.73 21.79
C GLY A 355 -4.67 1.78 20.41
N HIS A 356 -4.02 1.12 19.46
CA HIS A 356 -4.43 1.09 18.06
C HIS A 356 -5.76 0.35 17.82
N LEU A 357 -6.07 -0.64 18.66
CA LEU A 357 -7.25 -1.50 18.52
C LEU A 357 -8.48 -0.95 19.25
N LEU A 358 -8.51 0.36 19.55
CA LEU A 358 -9.56 0.97 20.36
C LEU A 358 -10.98 0.74 19.83
N ILE A 359 -11.16 0.58 18.51
CA ILE A 359 -12.46 0.38 17.87
C ILE A 359 -13.11 -0.97 18.23
N TYR A 360 -12.30 -1.94 18.70
CA TYR A 360 -12.77 -3.25 19.13
C TYR A 360 -13.21 -3.28 20.60
N ASN A 361 -13.06 -2.17 21.32
CA ASN A 361 -13.73 -1.99 22.61
C ASN A 361 -15.19 -1.58 22.34
N ALA A 362 -16.16 -2.33 22.87
CA ALA A 362 -17.58 -2.09 22.67
C ALA A 362 -18.01 -0.65 23.02
N SER A 363 -17.60 -0.14 24.19
CA SER A 363 -17.98 1.20 24.64
C SER A 363 -17.41 2.30 23.73
N HIS A 364 -16.16 2.15 23.28
CA HIS A 364 -15.57 3.09 22.33
C HIS A 364 -16.26 3.02 20.97
N CYS A 365 -16.52 1.81 20.47
CA CYS A 365 -17.21 1.60 19.19
C CYS A 365 -18.57 2.30 19.15
N GLU A 366 -19.39 2.08 20.19
CA GLU A 366 -20.70 2.71 20.30
C GLU A 366 -20.62 4.23 20.41
N THR A 367 -19.66 4.75 21.19
CA THR A 367 -19.44 6.19 21.36
C THR A 367 -19.05 6.83 20.03
N ILE A 368 -18.13 6.20 19.29
CA ILE A 368 -17.67 6.67 17.97
C ILE A 368 -18.85 6.71 16.98
N LEU A 369 -19.64 5.63 16.91
CA LEU A 369 -20.78 5.56 15.99
C LEU A 369 -21.87 6.57 16.35
N ARG A 370 -22.19 6.73 17.63
CA ARG A 370 -23.14 7.74 18.09
C ARG A 370 -22.67 9.13 17.69
N LYS A 371 -21.42 9.48 17.99
CA LYS A 371 -20.84 10.78 17.63
C LYS A 371 -20.83 11.03 16.12
N LEU A 372 -20.48 10.02 15.33
CA LEU A 372 -20.50 10.10 13.87
C LEU A 372 -21.86 10.54 13.32
N VAL A 373 -22.96 10.01 13.87
CA VAL A 373 -24.30 10.25 13.32
C VAL A 373 -25.08 11.37 14.01
N THR A 374 -24.67 11.80 15.21
CA THR A 374 -25.37 12.85 15.98
C THR A 374 -24.61 14.16 16.13
N GLY A 375 -23.29 14.20 15.86
CA GLY A 375 -22.45 15.38 16.07
C GLY A 375 -21.69 15.42 17.39
#